data_AF-A0A845PT05-F1
#
_entry.id   AF-A0A845PT05-F1
#
_cell.length_a   1.000
_cell.length_b   1.000
_cell.length_c   1.000
_cell.angle_alpha   90.00
_cell.angle_beta   90.00
_cell.angle_gamma   90.00
#
_symmetry.space_group_name_H-M   'P 1'
#
loop_
_entity.id
_entity.type
_entity.pdbx_description
1 polymer ?
#
loop_
_entity_poly.entity_id
_entity_poly.type
_entity_poly.pdbx_seq_one_letter_code
_entity_poly.pdbx_strand_id
1 'polypeptide(L)'
;MQEIIQQTTWIEWLGVFLSILQVILAQQNKAINYLFGIGGIILSLVVMFNAGLYAEFTLYIYYLIMSIYGWLYWKLGKTHQETPISYADKADWLKISGIVIFSFFSFYFMLSRFTTSDVPIWDASVSAFACAGMWLLAKRKIENWILLNMSNIIAIPLMVHKSLHLYAVLYIILFCVAISGYYNWKRIFKKTKEF
;
A
#
# COMPACT_ATOMS: atom_id res chain seq x y z
N MET A 1 -1.23 13.53 -25.33
CA MET A 1 -0.73 13.32 -23.95
C MET A 1 -1.21 14.42 -23.01
N GLN A 2 -1.02 15.71 -23.32
CA GLN A 2 -1.52 16.83 -22.49
C GLN A 2 -3.05 16.88 -22.32
N GLU A 3 -3.85 16.54 -23.34
CA GLU A 3 -5.33 16.50 -23.21
C GLU A 3 -5.84 15.33 -22.34
N ILE A 4 -5.18 14.16 -22.38
CA ILE A 4 -5.51 13.02 -21.52
C ILE A 4 -5.25 13.39 -20.06
N ILE A 5 -4.12 14.06 -19.79
CA ILE A 5 -3.71 14.56 -18.48
C ILE A 5 -4.76 15.53 -17.91
N GLN A 6 -5.35 16.39 -18.75
CA GLN A 6 -6.29 17.43 -18.30
C GLN A 6 -7.63 16.87 -17.78
N GLN A 7 -8.15 15.79 -18.37
CA GLN A 7 -9.34 15.09 -17.85
C GLN A 7 -9.04 14.12 -16.71
N THR A 8 -7.83 13.54 -16.66
CA THR A 8 -7.42 12.68 -15.54
C THR A 8 -7.02 13.45 -14.30
N THR A 9 -6.72 14.75 -14.39
CA THR A 9 -6.24 15.56 -13.25
C THR A 9 -7.17 15.45 -12.03
N TRP A 10 -8.48 15.61 -12.20
CA TRP A 10 -9.41 15.53 -11.06
C TRP A 10 -9.53 14.10 -10.51
N ILE A 11 -9.43 13.08 -11.36
CA ILE A 11 -9.42 11.65 -10.99
C ILE A 11 -8.17 11.34 -10.17
N GLU A 12 -7.01 11.86 -10.58
CA GLU A 12 -5.75 11.73 -9.86
C GLU A 12 -5.84 12.38 -8.47
N TRP A 13 -6.32 13.63 -8.38
CA TRP A 13 -6.51 14.31 -7.10
C TRP A 13 -7.49 13.58 -6.18
N LEU A 14 -8.60 13.08 -6.73
CA LEU A 14 -9.55 12.30 -5.95
C LEU A 14 -8.94 10.97 -5.50
N GLY A 15 -8.15 10.30 -6.35
CA GLY A 15 -7.40 9.10 -6.01
C GLY A 15 -6.43 9.33 -4.86
N VAL A 16 -5.61 10.39 -4.96
CA VAL A 16 -4.67 10.84 -3.91
C VAL A 16 -5.39 11.11 -2.59
N PHE A 17 -6.51 11.83 -2.65
CA PHE A 17 -7.33 12.13 -1.47
C PHE A 17 -7.87 10.85 -0.80
N LEU A 18 -8.42 9.93 -1.59
CA LEU A 18 -8.91 8.64 -1.08
C LEU A 18 -7.79 7.78 -0.50
N SER A 19 -6.59 7.80 -1.08
CA SER A 19 -5.41 7.12 -0.53
C SER A 19 -5.01 7.69 0.83
N ILE A 20 -5.00 9.02 0.99
CA ILE A 20 -4.71 9.66 2.28
C ILE A 20 -5.76 9.27 3.32
N LEU A 21 -7.05 9.37 2.97
CA LEU A 21 -8.14 8.96 3.86
C LEU A 21 -8.04 7.49 4.26
N GLN A 22 -7.72 6.61 3.31
CA GLN A 22 -7.54 5.19 3.59
C GLN A 22 -6.46 4.97 4.66
N VAL A 23 -5.27 5.56 4.52
CA VAL A 23 -4.19 5.35 5.48
C VAL A 23 -4.51 5.97 6.85
N ILE A 24 -5.18 7.13 6.90
CA ILE A 24 -5.65 7.72 8.16
C ILE A 24 -6.66 6.79 8.87
N LEU A 25 -7.61 6.22 8.12
CA LEU A 25 -8.58 5.28 8.68
C LEU A 25 -7.93 3.97 9.14
N ALA A 26 -6.93 3.48 8.40
CA ALA A 26 -6.12 2.33 8.80
C ALA A 26 -5.33 2.62 10.08
N GLN A 27 -4.75 3.82 10.20
CA GLN A 27 -4.06 4.31 11.39
C GLN A 27 -5.01 4.34 12.60
N GLN A 28 -6.26 4.73 12.41
CA GLN A 28 -7.32 4.68 13.41
C GLN A 28 -7.89 3.28 13.66
N ASN A 29 -7.36 2.24 13.02
CA ASN A 29 -7.83 0.85 13.11
C ASN A 29 -9.32 0.71 12.74
N LYS A 30 -9.79 1.45 11.73
CA LYS A 30 -11.17 1.40 11.23
C LYS A 30 -11.25 0.56 9.95
N ALA A 31 -12.08 -0.49 9.94
CA ALA A 31 -12.23 -1.38 8.78
C ALA A 31 -12.73 -0.68 7.50
N ILE A 32 -13.41 0.47 7.63
CA ILE A 32 -13.86 1.28 6.50
C ILE A 32 -12.70 1.79 5.63
N ASN A 33 -11.45 1.77 6.14
CA ASN A 33 -10.26 2.13 5.37
C ASN A 33 -10.22 1.43 4.01
N TYR A 34 -10.58 0.15 3.94
CA TYR A 34 -10.54 -0.61 2.70
C TYR A 34 -11.54 -0.12 1.66
N LEU A 35 -12.69 0.43 2.04
CA LEU A 35 -13.65 0.99 1.08
C LEU A 35 -13.09 2.24 0.40
N PHE A 36 -12.45 3.13 1.19
CA PHE A 36 -11.75 4.29 0.65
C PHE A 36 -10.54 3.86 -0.20
N GLY A 37 -9.82 2.82 0.22
CA GLY A 37 -8.71 2.23 -0.53
C GLY A 37 -9.14 1.70 -1.88
N ILE A 38 -10.19 0.88 -1.92
CA ILE A 38 -10.76 0.32 -3.16
C ILE A 38 -11.17 1.46 -4.10
N GLY A 39 -11.84 2.50 -3.59
CA GLY A 39 -12.17 3.69 -4.39
C GLY A 39 -10.94 4.34 -5.01
N GLY A 40 -9.91 4.64 -4.20
CA GLY A 40 -8.67 5.26 -4.70
C GLY A 40 -7.89 4.38 -5.68
N ILE A 41 -7.87 3.06 -5.45
CA ILE A 41 -7.23 2.08 -6.31
C ILE A 41 -7.93 2.00 -7.67
N ILE A 42 -9.27 1.97 -7.71
CA ILE A 42 -10.03 1.94 -8.97
C ILE A 42 -9.77 3.20 -9.80
N LEU A 43 -9.78 4.38 -9.17
CA LEU A 43 -9.45 5.63 -9.88
C LEU A 43 -8.02 5.59 -10.43
N SER A 44 -7.07 5.10 -9.63
CA SER A 44 -5.67 4.97 -10.05
C SER A 44 -5.49 3.95 -11.19
N LEU A 45 -6.24 2.83 -11.19
CA LEU A 45 -6.24 1.86 -12.28
C LEU A 45 -6.68 2.50 -13.60
N VAL A 46 -7.70 3.36 -13.58
CA VAL A 46 -8.15 4.09 -14.78
C VAL A 46 -7.05 5.02 -15.29
N VAL A 47 -6.39 5.77 -14.39
CA VAL A 47 -5.28 6.67 -14.75
C VAL A 47 -4.12 5.88 -15.36
N MET A 48 -3.67 4.81 -14.72
CA MET A 48 -2.53 4.00 -15.18
C MET A 48 -2.82 3.29 -16.50
N PHE A 49 -4.05 2.81 -16.70
CA PHE A 49 -4.46 2.18 -17.97
C PHE A 49 -4.43 3.19 -19.12
N ASN A 50 -5.00 4.38 -18.91
CA ASN A 50 -5.01 5.45 -19.92
C ASN A 50 -3.61 5.99 -20.22
N ALA A 51 -2.70 5.94 -19.24
CA ALA A 51 -1.30 6.32 -19.40
C ALA A 51 -0.43 5.22 -20.04
N GLY A 52 -0.96 4.01 -20.26
CA GLY A 52 -0.21 2.86 -20.78
C GLY A 52 0.81 2.28 -19.78
N LEU A 53 0.66 2.59 -18.49
CA LEU A 53 1.57 2.17 -17.41
C LEU A 53 1.16 0.79 -16.87
N TYR A 54 1.37 -0.25 -17.68
CA TYR A 54 0.89 -1.61 -17.39
C TYR A 54 1.58 -2.29 -16.19
N ALA A 55 2.82 -1.91 -15.87
CA ALA A 55 3.49 -2.43 -14.68
C ALA A 55 2.86 -1.90 -13.39
N GLU A 56 2.68 -0.58 -13.31
CA GLU A 56 1.99 0.10 -12.22
C GLU A 56 0.55 -0.41 -12.12
N PHE A 57 -0.15 -0.56 -13.25
CA PHE A 57 -1.49 -1.15 -13.30
C PHE A 57 -1.55 -2.53 -12.63
N THR A 58 -0.55 -3.40 -12.88
CA THR A 58 -0.48 -4.74 -12.28
C THR A 58 -0.31 -4.68 -10.76
N LEU A 59 0.50 -3.73 -10.26
CA LEU A 59 0.64 -3.48 -8.82
C LEU A 59 -0.69 -3.03 -8.20
N TYR A 60 -1.42 -2.15 -8.86
CA TYR A 60 -2.73 -1.69 -8.40
C TYR A 60 -3.80 -2.80 -8.41
N ILE A 61 -3.72 -3.77 -9.34
CA ILE A 61 -4.55 -4.99 -9.27
C ILE A 61 -4.26 -5.76 -7.99
N TYR A 62 -2.99 -5.95 -7.64
CA TYR A 62 -2.61 -6.59 -6.39
C TYR A 62 -3.14 -5.82 -5.17
N TYR A 63 -3.07 -4.48 -5.20
CA TYR A 63 -3.60 -3.61 -4.14
C TYR A 63 -5.11 -3.81 -3.98
N LEU A 64 -5.83 -3.93 -5.09
CA LEU A 64 -7.27 -4.18 -5.10
C LEU A 64 -7.61 -5.52 -4.45
N ILE A 65 -6.95 -6.60 -4.88
CA ILE A 65 -7.14 -7.95 -4.33
C ILE A 65 -6.87 -7.95 -2.82
N MET A 66 -5.75 -7.36 -2.40
CA MET A 66 -5.38 -7.29 -0.99
C MET A 66 -6.32 -6.42 -0.17
N SER A 67 -6.88 -5.36 -0.75
CA SER A 67 -7.86 -4.51 -0.07
C SER A 67 -9.19 -5.23 0.14
N ILE A 68 -9.67 -5.98 -0.86
CA ILE A 68 -10.85 -6.84 -0.72
C ILE A 68 -10.59 -7.92 0.34
N TYR A 69 -9.44 -8.60 0.26
CA TYR A 69 -9.05 -9.61 1.24
C TYR A 69 -9.01 -9.05 2.66
N GLY A 70 -8.35 -7.90 2.85
CA GLY A 70 -8.23 -7.25 4.15
C GLY A 70 -9.59 -6.80 4.70
N TRP A 71 -10.47 -6.27 3.85
CA TRP A 71 -11.82 -5.90 4.24
C TRP A 71 -12.63 -7.10 4.75
N LEU A 72 -12.61 -8.20 3.99
CA LEU A 72 -13.27 -9.44 4.37
C LEU A 72 -12.68 -10.00 5.66
N TYR A 73 -11.36 -10.01 5.79
CA TYR A 73 -10.67 -10.53 6.98
C TYR A 73 -10.99 -9.72 8.25
N TRP A 74 -11.02 -8.38 8.15
CA TRP A 74 -11.34 -7.51 9.27
C TRP A 74 -12.81 -7.56 9.68
N LYS A 75 -13.72 -7.71 8.71
CA LYS A 75 -15.17 -7.73 8.95
C LYS A 75 -15.69 -9.10 9.40
N LEU A 76 -15.15 -10.19 8.86
CA LEU A 76 -15.68 -11.53 9.11
C LEU A 76 -15.05 -12.20 10.35
N GLY A 77 -13.83 -11.80 10.72
CA GLY A 77 -13.13 -12.32 11.91
C GLY A 77 -12.99 -13.84 11.95
N LYS A 78 -12.33 -14.35 12.99
CA LYS A 78 -12.50 -15.75 13.42
C LYS A 78 -13.49 -15.68 14.57
N THR A 79 -14.71 -16.20 14.36
CA THR A 79 -15.66 -16.46 15.46
C THR A 79 -16.21 -15.20 16.14
N HIS A 80 -16.94 -14.35 15.40
CA HIS A 80 -17.76 -13.25 15.95
C HIS A 80 -17.02 -12.16 16.75
N GLN A 81 -15.69 -12.14 16.72
CA GLN A 81 -14.87 -11.07 17.29
C GLN A 81 -13.88 -10.54 16.25
N GLU A 82 -13.68 -9.22 16.27
CA GLU A 82 -12.66 -8.55 15.48
C GLU A 82 -11.28 -9.16 15.77
N THR A 83 -10.52 -9.51 14.72
CA THR A 83 -9.17 -10.07 14.91
C THR A 83 -8.29 -9.06 15.64
N PRO A 84 -7.69 -9.37 16.80
CA PRO A 84 -6.93 -8.37 17.56
C PRO A 84 -5.67 -7.93 16.82
N ILE A 85 -5.27 -6.68 17.05
CA ILE A 85 -3.93 -6.22 16.65
C ILE A 85 -2.90 -7.10 17.35
N SER A 86 -1.85 -7.51 16.65
CA SER A 86 -0.76 -8.31 17.21
C SER A 86 0.59 -7.99 16.58
N TYR A 87 1.68 -8.50 17.16
CA TYR A 87 3.00 -8.49 16.51
C TYR A 87 3.16 -9.71 15.59
N ALA A 88 4.04 -9.59 14.59
CA ALA A 88 4.42 -10.69 13.72
C ALA A 88 5.27 -11.70 14.49
N ASP A 89 4.92 -12.99 14.40
CA ASP A 89 5.74 -14.07 14.96
C ASP A 89 6.80 -14.56 13.96
N LYS A 90 7.59 -15.57 14.33
CA LYS A 90 8.63 -16.14 13.46
C LYS A 90 8.07 -16.71 12.16
N ALA A 91 6.87 -17.30 12.20
CA ALA A 91 6.24 -17.88 11.02
C ALA A 91 5.71 -16.78 10.09
N ASP A 92 5.23 -15.66 10.65
CA ASP A 92 4.87 -14.48 9.89
C ASP A 92 6.11 -13.86 9.23
N TRP A 93 7.23 -13.73 9.94
CA TRP A 93 8.49 -13.25 9.35
C TRP A 93 9.00 -14.12 8.20
N LEU A 94 8.84 -15.44 8.29
CA LEU A 94 9.17 -16.34 7.18
C LEU A 94 8.29 -16.06 5.95
N LYS A 95 6.98 -15.85 6.14
CA LYS A 95 6.05 -15.49 5.05
C LYS A 95 6.35 -14.10 4.48
N ILE A 96 6.65 -13.12 5.33
CA ILE A 96 7.04 -11.76 4.94
C ILE A 96 8.25 -11.83 4.01
N SER A 97 9.32 -12.55 4.42
CA SER A 97 10.51 -12.73 3.60
C SER A 97 10.18 -13.40 2.27
N GLY A 98 9.34 -14.43 2.28
CA GLY A 98 8.85 -15.07 1.06
C GLY A 98 8.11 -14.12 0.13
N ILE A 99 7.19 -13.29 0.66
CA ILE A 99 6.45 -12.29 -0.10
C ILE A 99 7.40 -11.24 -0.69
N VAL A 100 8.32 -10.69 0.12
CA VAL A 100 9.28 -9.68 -0.36
C VAL A 100 10.15 -10.23 -1.48
N ILE A 101 10.74 -11.41 -1.30
CA ILE A 101 11.61 -12.04 -2.30
C ILE A 101 10.81 -12.35 -3.57
N PHE A 102 9.67 -13.01 -3.44
CA PHE A 102 8.84 -13.38 -4.59
C PHE A 102 8.33 -12.15 -5.36
N SER A 103 7.80 -11.15 -4.65
CA SER A 103 7.33 -9.91 -5.27
C SER A 103 8.48 -9.15 -5.92
N PHE A 104 9.65 -9.04 -5.28
CA PHE A 104 10.81 -8.36 -5.85
C PHE A 104 11.21 -8.98 -7.18
N PHE A 105 11.43 -10.29 -7.23
CA PHE A 105 11.83 -10.95 -8.48
C PHE A 105 10.73 -10.91 -9.55
N SER A 106 9.46 -11.02 -9.15
CA SER A 106 8.33 -10.93 -10.08
C SER A 106 8.22 -9.54 -10.71
N PHE A 107 8.25 -8.48 -9.89
CA PHE A 107 8.20 -7.10 -10.37
C PHE A 107 9.45 -6.73 -11.16
N TYR A 108 10.64 -7.12 -10.70
CA TYR A 108 11.89 -6.88 -11.41
C TYR A 108 11.89 -7.53 -12.80
N PHE A 109 11.47 -8.79 -12.90
CA PHE A 109 11.34 -9.48 -14.18
C PHE A 109 10.33 -8.79 -15.10
N MET A 110 9.15 -8.43 -14.55
CA MET A 110 8.12 -7.75 -15.32
C MET A 110 8.60 -6.40 -15.86
N LEU A 111 9.19 -5.57 -14.99
CA LEU A 111 9.71 -4.24 -15.32
C LEU A 111 10.88 -4.30 -16.30
N SER A 112 11.77 -5.29 -16.16
CA SER A 112 12.95 -5.40 -17.02
C SER A 112 12.64 -5.98 -18.41
N ARG A 113 11.51 -6.66 -18.59
CA ARG A 113 11.16 -7.37 -19.83
C ARG A 113 9.99 -6.77 -20.59
N PHE A 114 9.04 -6.15 -19.89
CA PHE A 114 7.78 -5.70 -20.47
C PHE A 114 7.56 -4.19 -20.32
N THR A 115 8.47 -3.45 -19.67
CA THR A 115 8.38 -1.99 -19.59
C THR A 115 9.69 -1.30 -19.91
N THR A 116 9.62 0.02 -20.05
CA THR A 116 10.76 0.92 -20.28
C THR A 116 11.25 1.56 -18.98
N SER A 117 11.06 0.91 -17.82
CA SER A 117 11.57 1.45 -16.55
C SER A 117 13.09 1.51 -16.60
N ASP A 118 13.63 2.69 -16.30
CA ASP A 118 15.06 2.98 -16.20
C ASP A 118 15.64 2.60 -14.83
N VAL A 119 14.79 2.34 -13.84
CA VAL A 119 15.15 2.01 -12.45
C VAL A 119 14.38 0.79 -11.90
N PRO A 120 14.36 -0.35 -12.61
CA PRO A 120 13.51 -1.50 -12.30
C PRO A 120 13.80 -2.13 -10.93
N ILE A 121 15.04 -2.03 -10.44
CA ILE A 121 15.42 -2.52 -9.10
C ILE A 121 14.72 -1.70 -8.00
N TRP A 122 14.69 -0.38 -8.15
CA TRP A 122 14.07 0.52 -7.18
C TRP A 122 12.53 0.38 -7.20
N ASP A 123 11.94 0.33 -8.39
CA ASP A 123 10.51 0.07 -8.59
C ASP A 123 10.07 -1.28 -7.97
N ALA A 124 10.85 -2.35 -8.22
CA ALA A 124 10.58 -3.65 -7.65
C ALA A 124 10.70 -3.68 -6.12
N SER A 125 11.64 -2.91 -5.56
CA SER A 125 11.83 -2.79 -4.10
C SER A 125 10.63 -2.12 -3.43
N VAL A 126 10.18 -0.97 -3.97
CA VAL A 126 8.98 -0.26 -3.48
C VAL A 126 7.79 -1.21 -3.47
N SER A 127 7.58 -1.92 -4.58
CA SER A 127 6.47 -2.85 -4.78
C SER A 127 6.53 -4.03 -3.80
N ALA A 128 7.71 -4.64 -3.62
CA ALA A 128 7.90 -5.77 -2.73
C ALA A 128 7.60 -5.44 -1.26
N PHE A 129 8.10 -4.30 -0.76
CA PHE A 129 7.80 -3.85 0.60
C PHE A 129 6.32 -3.49 0.76
N ALA A 130 5.70 -2.85 -0.24
CA ALA A 130 4.27 -2.56 -0.22
C ALA A 130 3.44 -3.85 -0.15
N CYS A 131 3.81 -4.88 -0.91
CA CYS A 131 3.12 -6.16 -0.90
C CYS A 131 3.13 -6.82 0.48
N ALA A 132 4.30 -6.92 1.08
CA ALA A 132 4.43 -7.47 2.43
C ALA A 132 3.72 -6.60 3.48
N GLY A 133 3.80 -5.28 3.36
CA GLY A 133 3.15 -4.32 4.24
C GLY A 133 1.62 -4.45 4.23
N MET A 134 0.99 -4.53 3.05
CA MET A 134 -0.45 -4.72 2.96
C MET A 134 -0.91 -6.09 3.44
N TRP A 135 -0.11 -7.14 3.22
CA TRP A 135 -0.41 -8.45 3.79
C TRP A 135 -0.44 -8.40 5.33
N LEU A 136 0.54 -7.73 5.95
CA LEU A 136 0.55 -7.49 7.39
C LEU A 136 -0.61 -6.62 7.86
N LEU A 137 -0.99 -5.59 7.10
CA LEU A 137 -2.14 -4.73 7.39
C LEU A 137 -3.43 -5.55 7.40
N ALA A 138 -3.62 -6.40 6.38
CA ALA A 138 -4.74 -7.34 6.31
C ALA A 138 -4.77 -8.25 7.54
N LYS A 139 -3.61 -8.73 8.01
CA LYS A 139 -3.48 -9.56 9.21
C LYS A 139 -3.46 -8.81 10.55
N ARG A 140 -3.67 -7.48 10.53
CA ARG A 140 -3.62 -6.60 11.73
C ARG A 140 -2.31 -6.74 12.52
N LYS A 141 -1.19 -6.84 11.80
CA LYS A 141 0.16 -6.90 12.37
C LYS A 141 0.79 -5.52 12.46
N ILE A 142 1.35 -5.13 13.61
CA ILE A 142 1.90 -3.78 13.84
C ILE A 142 3.04 -3.44 12.86
N GLU A 143 3.82 -4.44 12.45
CA GLU A 143 4.95 -4.32 11.53
C GLU A 143 4.54 -3.92 10.12
N ASN A 144 3.24 -3.95 9.79
CA ASN A 144 2.72 -3.39 8.53
C ASN A 144 3.22 -1.95 8.32
N TRP A 145 3.19 -1.14 9.39
CA TRP A 145 3.60 0.25 9.34
C TRP A 145 5.07 0.41 9.00
N ILE A 146 5.93 -0.52 9.43
CA ILE A 146 7.36 -0.48 9.14
C ILE A 146 7.59 -0.79 7.66
N LEU A 147 7.00 -1.86 7.13
CA LEU A 147 7.20 -2.25 5.72
C LEU A 147 6.57 -1.25 4.75
N LEU A 148 5.39 -0.73 5.06
CA LEU A 148 4.79 0.34 4.25
C LEU A 148 5.65 1.61 4.28
N ASN A 149 6.30 1.93 5.40
CA ASN A 149 7.22 3.07 5.45
C ASN A 149 8.51 2.85 4.66
N MET A 150 9.04 1.62 4.65
CA MET A 150 10.18 1.26 3.80
C MET A 150 9.84 1.43 2.32
N SER A 151 8.60 1.09 1.94
CA SER A 151 8.11 1.38 0.59
C SER A 151 8.03 2.89 0.32
N ASN A 152 7.40 3.66 1.22
CA ASN A 152 7.24 5.12 1.06
C ASN A 152 8.58 5.85 0.96
N ILE A 153 9.56 5.56 1.83
CA ILE A 153 10.85 6.27 1.84
C ILE A 153 11.65 6.07 0.55
N ILE A 154 11.51 4.89 -0.07
CA ILE A 154 12.12 4.60 -1.38
C ILE A 154 11.31 5.27 -2.50
N ALA A 155 9.97 5.27 -2.39
CA ALA A 155 9.09 5.85 -3.39
C ALA A 155 9.25 7.37 -3.54
N ILE A 156 9.55 8.10 -2.46
CA ILE A 156 9.70 9.58 -2.48
C ILE A 156 10.74 10.05 -3.52
N PRO A 157 12.03 9.67 -3.43
CA PRO A 157 13.04 10.10 -4.40
C PRO A 157 12.75 9.54 -5.81
N LEU A 158 12.15 8.34 -5.89
CA LEU A 158 11.78 7.70 -7.14
C LEU A 158 10.70 8.48 -7.90
N MET A 159 9.67 8.99 -7.20
CA MET A 159 8.64 9.83 -7.81
C MET A 159 9.19 11.18 -8.26
N VAL A 160 10.15 11.75 -7.53
CA VAL A 160 10.86 12.97 -7.96
C VAL A 160 11.65 12.70 -9.24
N HIS A 161 12.38 11.58 -9.31
CA HIS A 161 13.10 11.14 -10.51
C HIS A 161 12.16 10.97 -11.71
N LYS A 162 10.98 10.38 -11.51
CA LYS A 162 9.96 10.21 -12.55
C LYS A 162 9.14 11.47 -12.88
N SER A 163 9.48 12.65 -12.30
CA SER A 163 8.73 13.91 -12.46
C SER A 163 7.26 13.84 -12.00
N LEU A 164 6.92 12.88 -11.13
CA LEU A 164 5.59 12.66 -10.56
C LEU A 164 5.46 13.36 -9.19
N HIS A 165 5.57 14.68 -9.19
CA HIS A 165 5.66 15.48 -7.95
C HIS A 165 4.44 15.32 -7.02
N LEU A 166 3.23 15.16 -7.58
CA LEU A 166 2.01 14.92 -6.80
C LEU A 166 2.12 13.64 -5.97
N TYR A 167 2.62 12.56 -6.57
CA TYR A 167 2.82 11.28 -5.89
C TYR A 167 3.97 11.34 -4.88
N ALA A 168 5.03 12.12 -5.16
CA ALA A 168 6.08 12.37 -4.16
C ALA A 168 5.51 13.01 -2.89
N VAL A 169 4.67 14.04 -3.03
CA VAL A 169 3.98 14.69 -1.91
C VAL A 169 3.04 13.72 -1.20
N LEU A 170 2.27 12.90 -1.95
CA LEU A 170 1.44 11.84 -1.38
C LEU A 170 2.30 10.91 -0.50
N TYR A 171 3.40 10.35 -1.00
CA TYR A 171 4.23 9.42 -0.23
C TYR A 171 4.87 10.06 1.01
N ILE A 172 5.20 11.35 0.99
CA ILE A 172 5.62 12.09 2.19
C ILE A 172 4.50 12.09 3.24
N ILE A 173 3.26 12.39 2.82
CA ILE A 173 2.10 12.37 3.73
C ILE A 173 1.88 10.96 4.27
N LEU A 174 1.87 9.94 3.41
CA LEU A 174 1.69 8.54 3.83
C LEU A 174 2.81 8.10 4.78
N PHE A 175 4.04 8.58 4.59
CA PHE A 175 5.17 8.30 5.46
C PHE A 175 4.95 8.86 6.88
N CYS A 176 4.53 10.12 6.98
CA CYS A 176 4.18 10.76 8.26
C CYS A 176 3.02 10.05 8.97
N VAL A 177 1.97 9.68 8.24
CA VAL A 177 0.82 8.96 8.81
C VAL A 177 1.24 7.56 9.26
N ALA A 178 2.11 6.86 8.52
CA ALA A 178 2.57 5.53 8.88
C ALA A 178 3.36 5.51 10.19
N ILE A 179 4.18 6.52 10.45
CA ILE A 179 4.86 6.70 11.75
C ILE A 179 3.83 6.81 12.87
N SER A 180 2.83 7.67 12.70
CA SER A 180 1.74 7.83 13.67
C SER A 180 0.91 6.54 13.83
N GLY A 181 0.72 5.80 12.73
CA GLY A 181 0.06 4.49 12.69
C GLY A 181 0.73 3.45 13.56
N TYR A 182 2.05 3.34 13.44
CA TYR A 182 2.86 2.44 14.25
C TYR A 182 2.66 2.69 15.75
N TYR A 183 2.80 3.94 16.19
CA TYR A 183 2.64 4.28 17.61
C TYR A 183 1.19 4.10 18.09
N ASN A 184 0.19 4.46 17.27
CA ASN A 184 -1.21 4.29 17.64
C ASN A 184 -1.57 2.81 17.81
N TRP A 185 -1.14 1.94 16.89
CA TRP A 185 -1.39 0.50 16.97
C TRP A 185 -0.66 -0.16 18.14
N LYS A 186 0.56 0.27 18.45
CA LYS A 186 1.28 -0.16 19.65
C LYS A 186 0.53 0.22 20.93
N ARG A 187 -0.06 1.41 20.98
CA ARG A 187 -0.91 1.87 22.09
C ARG A 187 -2.20 1.04 22.21
N ILE A 188 -2.86 0.74 21.10
CA ILE A 188 -4.07 -0.11 21.09
C ILE A 188 -3.72 -1.51 21.60
N PHE A 189 -2.65 -2.12 21.08
CA PHE A 189 -2.19 -3.44 21.50
C PHE A 189 -1.91 -3.52 23.01
N LYS A 190 -1.24 -2.52 23.58
CA LYS A 190 -0.94 -2.49 25.02
C LYS A 190 -2.22 -2.47 25.84
N LYS A 191 -3.20 -1.64 25.47
CA LYS A 191 -4.51 -1.57 26.15
C LYS A 191 -5.26 -2.90 26.10
N THR A 192 -5.23 -3.62 24.98
CA THR A 192 -5.88 -4.92 24.86
C THR A 192 -5.25 -6.02 25.72
N LYS A 193 -3.97 -5.89 26.11
CA LYS A 193 -3.27 -6.83 27.00
C LYS A 193 -3.44 -6.56 28.49
N GLU A 194 -3.93 -5.37 28.85
CA GLU A 194 -4.16 -4.96 30.25
C GLU A 194 -5.53 -5.44 30.78
N PHE A 195 -6.35 -6.05 29.91
CA PHE A 195 -7.61 -6.74 30.23
C PHE A 195 -7.46 -8.24 29.95
#